data_AF-A0A9W5N1R1-F1
#
_entry.id   AF-A0A9W5N1R1-F1
#
_cell.length_a   1.000
_cell.length_b   1.000
_cell.length_c   1.000
_cell.angle_alpha   90.00
_cell.angle_beta   90.00
_cell.angle_gamma   90.00
#
_symmetry.space_group_name_H-M   'P 1'
#
loop_
_entity.id
_entity.type
_entity.pdbx_description
1 polymer ?
#
loop_
_entity_poly.entity_id
_entity_poly.type
_entity_poly.pdbx_seq_one_letter_code
_entity_poly.pdbx_strand_id
1 'polypeptide(L)' 'MKNRRFFKALLLIAALIGTFYAGMRTQAYLYEDLCLDLGGGKNPGNYPICVLDKNVADERLK' A
#
# COMPACT_ATOMS: atom_id res chain seq x y z
N MET A 1 -0.16 -36.72 17.44
CA MET A 1 -0.50 -36.16 16.10
C MET A 1 -1.18 -34.78 16.12
N LYS A 2 -1.85 -34.38 17.21
CA LYS A 2 -2.59 -33.10 17.31
C LYS A 2 -1.67 -31.85 17.21
N ASN A 3 -0.52 -31.84 17.91
CA ASN A 3 0.41 -30.71 17.90
C ASN A 3 1.03 -30.38 16.53
N ARG A 4 1.29 -31.39 15.68
CA ARG A 4 1.85 -31.14 14.34
C ARG A 4 0.87 -30.44 13.41
N ARG A 5 -0.43 -30.74 13.53
CA ARG A 5 -1.48 -30.04 12.76
C ARG A 5 -1.66 -28.60 13.25
N PHE A 6 -1.64 -28.38 14.56
CA PHE A 6 -1.66 -27.03 15.13
C PHE A 6 -0.46 -26.19 14.72
N PHE A 7 0.76 -26.74 14.77
CA PHE A 7 1.96 -26.02 14.31
C PHE A 7 1.90 -25.65 12.83
N LYS A 8 1.41 -26.56 11.97
CA LYS A 8 1.22 -26.25 10.55
C LYS A 8 0.17 -25.15 10.33
N ALA A 9 -0.93 -25.18 11.07
CA ALA A 9 -1.94 -24.13 11.00
C ALA A 9 -1.37 -22.76 11.43
N LEU A 10 -0.59 -22.73 12.52
CA LEU A 10 0.11 -21.52 12.96
C LEU A 10 1.07 -20.97 11.90
N LEU A 11 1.86 -21.85 11.28
CA LEU A 11 2.77 -21.46 10.19
C LEU A 11 2.02 -20.87 8.99
N LEU A 12 0.90 -21.49 8.59
CA LEU A 12 0.08 -20.98 7.49
C LEU A 12 -0.55 -19.62 7.83
N ILE A 13 -1.04 -19.44 9.05
CA ILE A 13 -1.59 -18.16 9.51
C ILE A 13 -0.50 -17.09 9.52
N ALA A 14 0.68 -17.41 10.06
CA ALA A 14 1.81 -16.49 10.06
C ALA A 14 2.24 -16.10 8.64
N ALA A 15 2.30 -17.07 7.72
CA ALA A 15 2.59 -16.82 6.32
C ALA A 15 1.53 -15.92 5.66
N LEU A 16 0.24 -16.19 5.89
CA LEU A 16 -0.86 -15.37 5.37
C LEU A 16 -0.76 -13.91 5.85
N ILE A 17 -0.58 -13.70 7.16
CA ILE A 17 -0.41 -12.38 7.75
C ILE A 17 0.83 -11.69 7.16
N GLY A 18 1.94 -12.42 7.02
CA GLY A 18 3.18 -11.90 6.42
C GLY A 18 2.97 -11.42 4.99
N THR A 19 2.35 -12.25 4.15
CA THR A 19 2.06 -11.89 2.75
C THR A 19 1.06 -10.73 2.64
N PHE A 20 0.05 -10.70 3.50
CA PHE A 20 -0.92 -9.61 3.53
C PHE A 20 -0.26 -8.28 3.91
N TYR A 21 0.58 -8.28 4.95
CA TYR A 21 1.29 -7.08 5.37
C TYR A 21 2.29 -6.58 4.31
N ALA A 22 3.03 -7.49 3.68
CA ALA A 22 3.90 -7.17 2.57
C ALA A 22 3.12 -6.58 1.38
N GLY A 23 1.95 -7.17 1.05
CA GLY A 23 1.02 -6.64 0.04
C GLY A 23 0.54 -5.23 0.34
N MET A 24 0.08 -4.96 1.57
CA MET A 24 -0.34 -3.61 1.96
C MET A 24 0.79 -2.58 1.87
N ARG A 25 2.01 -2.96 2.29
CA ARG A 25 3.19 -2.07 2.20
C ARG A 25 3.59 -1.77 0.77
N THR A 26 3.58 -2.77 -0.11
CA THR A 26 3.89 -2.58 -1.54
C THR A 26 2.84 -1.75 -2.24
N GLN A 27 1.55 -1.97 -1.94
CA GLN A 27 0.47 -1.13 -2.48
C GLN A 27 0.62 0.33 -2.07
N ALA A 28 0.94 0.60 -0.79
CA ALA A 28 1.18 1.97 -0.32
C ALA A 28 2.39 2.61 -1.00
N TYR A 29 3.47 1.85 -1.20
CA TYR A 29 4.67 2.35 -1.89
C TYR A 29 4.38 2.72 -3.36
N LEU A 30 3.71 1.83 -4.10
CA LEU A 30 3.32 2.09 -5.49
C LEU A 30 2.36 3.29 -5.62
N TYR A 31 1.47 3.46 -4.63
CA TYR A 31 0.59 4.62 -4.59
C TYR A 31 1.36 5.92 -4.38
N GLU A 32 2.34 5.94 -3.47
CA GLU A 32 3.19 7.11 -3.25
C GLU A 32 4.08 7.42 -4.46
N ASP A 33 4.60 6.41 -5.15
CA ASP A 33 5.43 6.58 -6.34
C ASP A 33 4.62 7.16 -7.50
N LEU A 34 3.46 6.56 -7.81
CA LEU A 34 2.54 7.10 -8.82
C LEU A 34 2.07 8.51 -8.46
N CYS A 35 1.87 8.80 -7.17
CA CYS A 35 1.50 10.13 -6.70
C CYS A 35 2.58 11.16 -7.05
N LEU A 36 3.84 10.83 -6.76
CA LEU A 36 4.98 11.71 -7.03
C LEU A 36 5.20 11.89 -8.54
N ASP A 37 5.02 10.84 -9.34
CA ASP A 37 5.11 10.92 -10.82
C ASP A 37 4.06 11.84 -11.43
N LEU A 38 2.87 11.90 -10.82
CA LEU A 38 1.80 12.81 -11.20
C LEU A 38 1.99 14.22 -10.62
N GLY A 39 3.15 14.52 -10.03
CA GLY A 39 3.44 15.80 -9.39
C GLY A 39 2.56 16.09 -8.17
N GLY A 40 2.02 15.04 -7.55
CA GLY A 40 1.26 15.13 -6.32
C GLY A 40 2.14 15.05 -5.07
N GLY A 41 1.52 15.32 -3.93
CA GLY A 41 2.16 15.27 -2.62
C GLY A 41 1.28 14.60 -1.57
N LYS A 42 1.90 14.26 -0.43
CA LYS A 42 1.15 13.76 0.74
C LYS A 42 0.20 14.83 1.24
N ASN A 43 -1.07 14.47 1.38
CA ASN A 43 -2.07 15.35 1.98
C ASN A 43 -1.66 15.73 3.42
N PRO A 44 -1.69 17.02 3.81
CA PRO A 44 -1.58 17.40 5.21
C PRO A 44 -2.67 16.71 6.04
N GLY A 45 -2.27 15.93 7.06
CA GLY A 45 -3.19 15.17 7.90
C GLY A 45 -3.00 13.65 7.91
N ASN A 46 -1.96 13.11 7.25
CA ASN A 46 -1.58 11.69 7.26
C ASN A 46 -2.64 10.72 6.70
N TYR A 47 -3.56 11.22 5.86
CA TYR A 47 -4.48 10.36 5.11
C TYR A 47 -3.76 9.79 3.88
N PRO A 48 -4.09 8.56 3.44
CA PRO A 48 -3.47 7.91 2.28
C PRO A 48 -3.94 8.51 0.94
N ILE A 49 -4.32 9.79 0.92
CA ILE A 49 -4.84 10.48 -0.25
C ILE A 49 -3.71 11.31 -0.85
N CYS A 50 -3.42 11.05 -2.13
CA CYS A 50 -2.55 11.86 -2.96
C CYS A 50 -3.30 13.11 -3.42
N VAL A 51 -2.71 14.28 -3.22
CA VAL A 51 -3.23 15.55 -3.75
C VAL A 51 -2.35 15.94 -4.93
N LEU A 52 -2.94 16.02 -6.12
CA LEU A 52 -2.24 16.49 -7.32
C LEU A 52 -2.14 18.01 -7.31
N ASP A 53 -0.98 18.55 -7.71
CA ASP A 53 -0.84 19.99 -7.89
C ASP A 53 -1.70 20.47 -9.07
N LYS A 54 -2.37 21.61 -8.88
CA LYS A 54 -3.31 22.18 -9.87
C LYS A 54 -2.68 22.40 -11.25
N ASN A 55 -1.40 22.78 -11.26
CA ASN A 55 -0.66 23.00 -12.51
C ASN A 55 -0.52 21.72 -13.35
N VAL A 56 -0.37 20.55 -12.70
CA VAL A 56 -0.28 19.26 -13.38
C VAL A 56 -1.66 18.75 -13.83
N ALA A 57 -2.69 19.01 -13.02
CA ALA A 57 -4.08 18.68 -13.39
C ALA A 57 -4.56 19.49 -14.60
N ASP A 58 -4.24 20.80 -14.65
CA ASP A 58 -4.63 21.70 -15.74
C ASP A 58 -3.90 21.40 -17.06
N GLU A 59 -2.67 20.89 -17.03
CA GLU A 59 -1.90 20.52 -18.23
C GLU A 59 -2.44 19.25 -18.93
N ARG A 60 -3.10 18.35 -18.19
CA ARG A 60 -3.72 17.12 -18.75
C ARG A 60 -5.17 17.29 -19.19
N LEU A 61 -5.81 18.40 -18.83
CA LEU A 61 -7.20 18.74 -19.21
C LEU A 61 -7.29 19.63 -20.46
N LYS A 62 -6.14 20.04 -21.03
CA LYS A 62 -6.03 20.69 -22.35
C LYS A 62 -5.61 19.68 -23.41
#